data_AF-A0A512IQ05-F1
#
_entry.id   AF-A0A512IQ05-F1
#
_cell.length_a   1.000
_cell.length_b   1.000
_cell.length_c   1.000
_cell.angle_alpha   90.00
_cell.angle_beta   90.00
_cell.angle_gamma   90.00
#
_symmetry.space_group_name_H-M   'P 1'
#
loop_
_entity.id
_entity.type
_entity.pdbx_description
1 polymer ?
#
loop_
_entity_poly.entity_id
_entity_poly.type
_entity_poly.pdbx_seq_one_letter_code
_entity_poly.pdbx_strand_id
1 'polypeptide(L)'
;MRSVSGRFFRNRATPAALAAAGILAAIASPAEARRHAHHHRAAHHRAVSGYNPPYAAMVVDVKSGKTLHAVNEDALRHPASITKVMTLYMLFEQLERGRFTLESPLTISANAAAQAPSKLGLRPGSTIEVEDAIKAIVTKSANDVACAIGENIAGSEPKFAEMMTRKAQALGMSRTHYANASGLPDADQITTARDLTVLARAIQDRFPRYYKYFQTRSFAFRGRVIGNHNHLLGNVQGVDGIKTGYTRDSGFNLMTAAKSDDRQIVAIVLGGKSGASRDRIMADLVRASLPRAYAGARQSPALIETAERGRPAVIADAASKTRTRYASADDEEIETTNATDAAPTTTPGMGRRPPAAIPGAAQAYAGSAGQAAFPGSAKSNARLPSYDTVAARSEAPARSEAKTEISSRGVTPTAWVIQLGAMDDEDKAKSMLAEARGRAGGALGKAAPYTVRVSHGGTTLYRARFSGFSEQSSAQDACSALKKNGFNCFATRS
;
A
#
# COMPACT_ATOMS: atom_id res chain seq x y z
N MET A 1 -19.61 -75.96 35.76
CA MET A 1 -18.61 -76.82 36.43
C MET A 1 -17.63 -75.90 37.14
N ARG A 2 -17.91 -75.31 38.31
CA ARG A 2 -18.20 -75.84 39.67
C ARG A 2 -17.00 -76.54 40.34
N SER A 3 -16.41 -75.80 41.29
CA SER A 3 -16.07 -76.20 42.66
C SER A 3 -15.11 -77.38 42.86
N VAL A 4 -14.04 -77.18 43.63
CA VAL A 4 -13.85 -77.77 44.99
C VAL A 4 -12.56 -77.21 45.62
N SER A 5 -12.72 -76.68 46.83
CA SER A 5 -11.66 -76.38 47.81
C SER A 5 -11.12 -77.65 48.46
N GLY A 6 -9.84 -77.65 48.87
CA GLY A 6 -9.47 -78.44 50.05
C GLY A 6 -7.99 -78.73 50.32
N ARG A 7 -7.40 -77.94 51.24
CA ARG A 7 -6.38 -78.29 52.28
C ARG A 7 -4.98 -78.73 51.76
N PHE A 8 -3.84 -78.44 52.38
CA PHE A 8 -3.43 -78.62 53.78
C PHE A 8 -2.17 -77.76 54.11
N PHE A 9 -2.19 -77.16 55.31
CA PHE A 9 -1.11 -76.98 56.31
C PHE A 9 0.10 -76.05 56.02
N ARG A 10 0.26 -74.95 56.81
CA ARG A 10 0.99 -74.83 58.11
C ARG A 10 2.52 -75.02 57.87
N ASN A 11 3.41 -74.06 58.09
CA ASN A 11 3.65 -73.37 59.37
C ASN A 11 4.73 -72.26 59.19
N ARG A 12 4.58 -71.19 59.97
CA ARG A 12 5.62 -70.38 60.68
C ARG A 12 6.64 -69.51 59.92
N ALA A 13 6.58 -68.24 60.34
CA ALA A 13 7.67 -67.38 60.81
C ALA A 13 8.40 -66.46 59.80
N THR A 14 8.07 -65.18 59.96
CA THR A 14 8.78 -63.90 59.69
C THR A 14 10.26 -63.89 60.10
N PRO A 15 11.13 -62.89 59.76
CA PRO A 15 10.81 -61.47 59.46
C PRO A 15 11.70 -60.68 58.45
N ALA A 16 11.19 -59.50 58.09
CA ALA A 16 11.82 -58.18 57.90
C ALA A 16 13.15 -57.98 57.10
N ALA A 17 13.10 -57.11 56.09
CA ALA A 17 14.19 -56.17 55.78
C ALA A 17 13.65 -54.90 55.09
N LEU A 18 14.15 -53.75 55.55
CA LEU A 18 13.82 -52.39 55.12
C LEU A 18 14.27 -52.08 53.68
N ALA A 19 13.51 -51.23 52.98
CA ALA A 19 14.00 -50.48 51.82
C ALA A 19 13.74 -48.98 52.04
N ALA A 20 14.82 -48.22 52.23
CA ALA A 20 14.81 -46.77 52.36
C ALA A 20 14.80 -46.12 50.96
N ALA A 21 13.87 -45.18 50.75
CA ALA A 21 13.82 -44.32 49.58
C ALA A 21 14.67 -43.05 49.81
N GLY A 22 15.73 -42.88 49.02
CA GLY A 22 16.53 -41.64 48.97
C GLY A 22 16.09 -40.78 47.79
N ILE A 23 15.51 -39.61 48.08
CA ILE A 23 15.21 -38.55 47.12
C ILE A 23 16.48 -37.70 46.93
N LEU A 24 17.10 -37.77 45.75
CA LEU A 24 18.17 -36.86 45.33
C LEU A 24 17.55 -35.61 44.69
N ALA A 25 17.47 -34.52 45.46
CA ALA A 25 17.20 -33.18 44.93
C ALA A 25 18.51 -32.59 44.38
N ALA A 26 18.59 -32.42 43.07
CA ALA A 26 19.72 -31.76 42.42
C ALA A 26 19.69 -30.25 42.71
N ILE A 27 20.61 -29.78 43.56
CA ILE A 27 20.89 -28.36 43.78
C ILE A 27 21.72 -27.80 42.63
N ALA A 28 21.08 -27.16 41.65
CA ALA A 28 21.79 -26.37 40.65
C ALA A 28 22.37 -25.10 41.30
N SER A 29 23.69 -24.90 41.18
CA SER A 29 24.37 -23.73 41.73
C SER A 29 23.87 -22.41 41.10
N PRO A 30 23.85 -21.28 41.83
CA PRO A 30 23.43 -19.96 41.31
C PRO A 30 24.22 -19.47 40.08
N ALA A 31 25.40 -20.06 39.83
CA ALA A 31 26.26 -19.77 38.69
C ALA A 31 25.74 -20.39 37.37
N GLU A 32 25.13 -21.58 37.41
CA GLU A 32 24.52 -22.24 36.23
C GLU A 32 23.27 -21.47 35.78
N ALA A 33 22.44 -21.04 36.73
CA ALA A 33 21.21 -20.28 36.46
C ALA A 33 21.49 -18.91 35.81
N ARG A 34 22.61 -18.26 36.17
CA ARG A 34 23.05 -17.00 35.52
C ARG A 34 23.62 -17.23 34.12
N ARG A 35 24.33 -18.33 33.86
CA ARG A 35 24.80 -18.67 32.50
C ARG A 35 23.62 -19.02 31.58
N HIS A 36 22.65 -19.79 32.04
CA HIS A 36 21.42 -20.05 31.30
C HIS A 36 20.59 -18.76 31.08
N ALA A 37 20.49 -17.87 32.06
CA ALA A 37 19.83 -16.57 31.87
C ALA A 37 20.55 -15.66 30.86
N HIS A 38 21.88 -15.71 30.77
CA HIS A 38 22.64 -15.00 29.74
C HIS A 38 22.51 -15.64 28.35
N HIS A 39 22.44 -16.97 28.25
CA HIS A 39 22.18 -17.65 26.98
C HIS A 39 20.73 -17.47 26.48
N HIS A 40 19.74 -17.41 27.38
CA HIS A 40 18.35 -17.10 27.03
C HIS A 40 18.13 -15.61 26.73
N ARG A 41 18.85 -14.68 27.38
CA ARG A 41 18.87 -13.26 26.96
C ARG A 41 19.58 -13.05 25.62
N ALA A 42 20.64 -13.79 25.33
CA ALA A 42 21.31 -13.75 24.03
C ALA A 42 20.44 -14.32 22.89
N ALA A 43 19.60 -15.32 23.17
CA ALA A 43 18.66 -15.90 22.21
C ALA A 43 17.43 -15.00 21.92
N HIS A 44 17.03 -14.14 22.88
CA HIS A 44 15.97 -13.13 22.68
C HIS A 44 16.47 -11.79 22.13
N HIS A 45 17.80 -11.62 22.01
CA HIS A 45 18.43 -10.63 21.15
C HIS A 45 18.84 -11.26 19.80
N ARG A 46 17.95 -12.03 19.17
CA ARG A 46 17.95 -12.05 17.71
C ARG A 46 17.67 -10.61 17.30
N ALA A 47 18.73 -9.91 16.89
CA ALA A 47 18.63 -8.61 16.28
C ALA A 47 17.42 -8.63 15.36
N VAL A 48 16.52 -7.66 15.51
CA VAL A 48 15.64 -7.27 14.43
C VAL A 48 16.60 -6.78 13.34
N SER A 49 17.10 -7.72 12.55
CA SER A 49 17.90 -7.45 11.37
C SER A 49 16.93 -6.73 10.45
N GLY A 50 16.99 -5.40 10.48
CA GLY A 50 16.22 -4.60 9.56
C GLY A 50 16.49 -5.10 8.15
N TYR A 51 15.45 -5.16 7.32
CA TYR A 51 15.61 -5.49 5.91
C TYR A 51 16.63 -4.53 5.28
N ASN A 52 17.86 -5.00 5.10
CA ASN A 52 18.95 -4.25 4.50
C ASN A 52 19.73 -5.08 3.47
N PRO A 53 19.08 -5.85 2.58
CA PRO A 53 19.80 -6.40 1.45
C PRO A 53 20.25 -5.24 0.53
N PRO A 54 21.31 -5.43 -0.27
CA PRO A 54 21.62 -4.50 -1.34
C PRO A 54 20.38 -4.24 -2.21
N TYR A 55 20.16 -2.97 -2.56
CA TYR A 55 19.02 -2.61 -3.40
C TYR A 55 19.09 -3.34 -4.75
N ALA A 56 17.94 -3.58 -5.34
CA ALA A 56 17.83 -4.06 -6.72
C ALA A 56 17.34 -2.93 -7.61
N ALA A 57 17.87 -2.81 -8.82
CA ALA A 57 17.43 -1.82 -9.78
C ALA A 57 17.54 -2.34 -11.21
N MET A 58 16.65 -1.86 -12.07
CA MET A 58 16.72 -2.11 -13.50
C MET A 58 16.12 -0.94 -14.27
N VAL A 59 16.77 -0.55 -15.37
CA VAL A 59 16.25 0.44 -16.31
C VAL A 59 16.19 -0.19 -17.69
N VAL A 60 15.03 -0.13 -18.33
CA VAL A 60 14.78 -0.67 -19.67
C VAL A 60 14.28 0.45 -20.57
N ASP A 61 14.85 0.51 -21.76
CA ASP A 61 14.31 1.28 -22.87
C ASP A 61 13.01 0.63 -23.36
N VAL A 62 11.90 1.38 -23.31
CA VAL A 62 10.58 0.87 -23.67
C VAL A 62 10.49 0.54 -25.15
N LYS A 63 11.14 1.34 -26.01
CA LYS A 63 11.03 1.24 -27.47
C LYS A 63 11.89 0.11 -28.03
N SER A 64 13.13 -0.03 -27.57
CA SER A 64 14.04 -1.09 -28.05
C SER A 64 13.98 -2.36 -27.20
N GLY A 65 13.50 -2.29 -25.96
CA GLY A 65 13.55 -3.39 -25.00
C GLY A 65 14.93 -3.62 -24.38
N LYS A 66 15.93 -2.78 -24.72
CA LYS A 66 17.30 -2.90 -24.23
C LYS A 66 17.40 -2.53 -22.75
N THR A 67 18.12 -3.35 -21.98
CA THR A 67 18.54 -2.99 -20.62
C THR A 67 19.60 -1.90 -20.66
N LEU A 68 19.33 -0.77 -20.00
CA LEU A 68 20.23 0.38 -19.90
C LEU A 68 21.01 0.41 -18.58
N HIS A 69 20.49 -0.25 -17.56
CA HIS A 69 21.08 -0.41 -16.24
C HIS A 69 20.47 -1.63 -15.54
N ALA A 70 21.26 -2.38 -14.78
CA ALA A 70 20.80 -3.50 -13.97
C ALA A 70 21.74 -3.72 -12.78
N VAL A 71 21.15 -3.94 -11.60
CA VAL A 71 21.83 -4.29 -10.35
C VAL A 71 20.91 -5.23 -9.57
N ASN A 72 21.36 -6.45 -9.26
CA ASN A 72 20.58 -7.45 -8.52
C ASN A 72 19.16 -7.66 -9.09
N GLU A 73 18.98 -7.53 -10.40
CA GLU A 73 17.68 -7.35 -11.02
C GLU A 73 16.78 -8.59 -10.92
N ASP A 74 17.37 -9.77 -10.76
CA ASP A 74 16.69 -11.07 -10.61
C ASP A 74 16.59 -11.55 -9.14
N ALA A 75 17.08 -10.74 -8.20
CA ALA A 75 16.97 -11.04 -6.78
C ALA A 75 15.50 -10.95 -6.34
N LEU A 76 15.07 -11.94 -5.55
CA LEU A 76 13.71 -11.95 -4.99
C LEU A 76 13.56 -10.82 -3.96
N ARG A 77 12.46 -10.09 -4.09
CA ARG A 77 12.13 -8.91 -3.27
C ARG A 77 10.64 -8.88 -2.98
N HIS A 78 10.26 -8.36 -1.82
CA HIS A 78 8.87 -8.04 -1.54
C HIS A 78 8.50 -6.74 -2.30
N PRO A 79 7.44 -6.74 -3.14
CA PRO A 79 7.05 -5.59 -3.95
C PRO A 79 6.46 -4.44 -3.11
N ALA A 80 5.92 -4.75 -1.93
CA ALA A 80 5.05 -3.85 -1.18
C ALA A 80 3.94 -3.29 -2.10
N SER A 81 3.54 -2.03 -1.91
CA SER A 81 2.46 -1.41 -2.69
C SER A 81 2.69 -1.28 -4.20
N ILE A 82 3.85 -1.66 -4.74
CA ILE A 82 4.00 -1.82 -6.21
C ILE A 82 3.03 -2.90 -6.73
N THR A 83 2.66 -3.90 -5.92
CA THR A 83 1.64 -4.91 -6.22
C THR A 83 0.36 -4.32 -6.81
N LYS A 84 -0.06 -3.13 -6.36
CA LYS A 84 -1.28 -2.48 -6.83
C LYS A 84 -1.26 -2.09 -8.31
N VAL A 85 -0.09 -2.07 -8.96
CA VAL A 85 0.00 -1.89 -10.41
C VAL A 85 -0.62 -3.09 -11.14
N MET A 86 -0.42 -4.33 -10.64
CA MET A 86 -1.09 -5.51 -11.17
C MET A 86 -2.60 -5.47 -10.89
N THR A 87 -3.00 -5.01 -9.71
CA THR A 87 -4.41 -4.81 -9.36
C THR A 87 -5.10 -3.85 -10.33
N LEU A 88 -4.45 -2.72 -10.66
CA LEU A 88 -4.96 -1.78 -11.67
C LEU A 88 -4.91 -2.35 -13.08
N TYR A 89 -3.86 -3.08 -13.46
CA TYR A 89 -3.78 -3.76 -14.74
C TYR A 89 -5.02 -4.65 -14.97
N MET A 90 -5.37 -5.47 -13.98
CA MET A 90 -6.53 -6.36 -14.06
C MET A 90 -7.88 -5.62 -14.01
N LEU A 91 -7.97 -4.50 -13.29
CA LEU A 91 -9.15 -3.62 -13.32
C LEU A 91 -9.33 -2.97 -14.69
N PHE A 92 -8.24 -2.52 -15.31
CA PHE A 92 -8.27 -1.96 -16.66
C PHE A 92 -8.70 -2.98 -17.71
N GLU A 93 -8.34 -4.26 -17.55
CA GLU A 93 -8.90 -5.33 -18.39
C GLU A 93 -10.42 -5.44 -18.26
N GLN A 94 -10.98 -5.27 -17.06
CA GLN A 94 -12.43 -5.32 -16.88
C GLN A 94 -13.13 -4.12 -17.52
N LEU A 95 -12.50 -2.93 -17.47
CA LEU A 95 -12.98 -1.73 -18.14
C LEU A 95 -12.98 -1.89 -19.67
N GLU A 96 -11.91 -2.44 -20.26
CA GLU A 96 -11.86 -2.70 -21.71
C GLU A 96 -12.91 -3.72 -22.15
N ARG A 97 -13.19 -4.72 -21.31
CA ARG A 97 -14.21 -5.74 -21.57
C ARG A 97 -15.64 -5.25 -21.30
N GLY A 98 -15.82 -4.00 -20.88
CA GLY A 98 -17.13 -3.43 -20.55
C GLY A 98 -17.82 -4.06 -19.34
N ARG A 99 -17.11 -4.83 -18.50
CA ARG A 99 -17.68 -5.41 -17.28
C ARG A 99 -17.85 -4.38 -16.17
N PHE A 100 -17.02 -3.34 -16.22
CA PHE A 100 -17.14 -2.13 -15.40
C PHE A 100 -17.04 -0.90 -16.31
N THR A 101 -17.62 0.19 -15.87
CA THR A 101 -17.39 1.55 -16.34
C THR A 101 -16.65 2.33 -15.25
N LEU A 102 -16.26 3.57 -15.54
CA LEU A 102 -15.59 4.44 -14.54
C LEU A 102 -16.53 4.81 -13.37
N GLU A 103 -17.83 4.83 -13.63
CA GLU A 103 -18.91 5.18 -12.70
C GLU A 103 -19.46 3.94 -11.96
N SER A 104 -19.01 2.74 -12.34
CA SER A 104 -19.49 1.52 -11.71
C SER A 104 -19.15 1.49 -10.22
N PRO A 105 -20.09 1.13 -9.34
CA PRO A 105 -19.82 1.05 -7.91
C PRO A 105 -19.07 -0.24 -7.56
N LEU A 106 -17.98 -0.12 -6.82
CA LEU A 106 -17.29 -1.23 -6.16
C LEU A 106 -17.74 -1.31 -4.70
N THR A 107 -18.24 -2.47 -4.30
CA THR A 107 -18.70 -2.69 -2.92
C THR A 107 -17.52 -2.89 -1.98
N ILE A 108 -17.54 -2.21 -0.83
CA ILE A 108 -16.54 -2.38 0.21
C ILE A 108 -17.00 -3.47 1.18
N SER A 109 -16.31 -4.61 1.19
CA SER A 109 -16.59 -5.67 2.15
C SER A 109 -16.07 -5.33 3.56
N ALA A 110 -16.45 -6.14 4.55
CA ALA A 110 -15.87 -6.07 5.89
C ALA A 110 -14.36 -6.34 5.88
N ASN A 111 -13.90 -7.29 5.04
CA ASN A 111 -12.49 -7.62 4.89
C ASN A 111 -11.70 -6.43 4.30
N ALA A 112 -12.19 -5.84 3.21
CA ALA A 112 -11.60 -4.65 2.59
C ALA A 112 -11.49 -3.49 3.59
N ALA A 113 -12.54 -3.19 4.34
CA ALA A 113 -12.51 -2.13 5.35
C ALA A 113 -11.50 -2.40 6.49
N ALA A 114 -11.32 -3.67 6.85
CA ALA A 114 -10.43 -4.11 7.92
C ALA A 114 -8.94 -4.05 7.57
N GLN A 115 -8.59 -3.93 6.27
CA GLN A 115 -7.20 -3.84 5.81
C GLN A 115 -6.40 -2.77 6.56
N ALA A 116 -5.11 -3.03 6.79
CA ALA A 116 -4.22 -2.08 7.45
C ALA A 116 -4.02 -0.80 6.60
N PRO A 117 -3.77 0.38 7.19
CA PRO A 117 -3.41 1.58 6.41
C PRO A 117 -2.10 1.41 5.63
N SER A 118 -1.84 2.16 4.55
CA SER A 118 -2.58 3.28 3.98
C SER A 118 -3.94 2.86 3.43
N LYS A 119 -5.01 3.63 3.73
CA LYS A 119 -6.39 3.31 3.32
C LYS A 119 -7.26 4.57 3.27
N LEU A 120 -8.43 4.51 2.64
CA LEU A 120 -9.42 5.59 2.66
C LEU A 120 -10.30 5.55 3.91
N GLY A 121 -10.50 4.37 4.51
CA GLY A 121 -11.34 4.19 5.69
C GLY A 121 -12.83 4.12 5.35
N LEU A 122 -13.16 3.47 4.23
CA LEU A 122 -14.55 3.26 3.81
C LEU A 122 -15.25 2.26 4.74
N ARG A 123 -16.57 2.40 4.90
CA ARG A 123 -17.37 1.53 5.77
C ARG A 123 -17.76 0.24 5.03
N PRO A 124 -17.85 -0.91 5.70
CA PRO A 124 -18.44 -2.11 5.11
C PRO A 124 -19.84 -1.83 4.55
N GLY A 125 -20.15 -2.39 3.39
CA GLY A 125 -21.42 -2.18 2.67
C GLY A 125 -21.54 -0.86 1.91
N SER A 126 -20.63 0.10 2.13
CA SER A 126 -20.56 1.30 1.28
C SER A 126 -19.91 0.99 -0.07
N THR A 127 -20.00 1.94 -1.01
CA THR A 127 -19.40 1.80 -2.35
C THR A 127 -18.39 2.91 -2.63
N ILE A 128 -17.53 2.66 -3.62
CA ILE A 128 -16.64 3.64 -4.26
C ILE A 128 -16.74 3.46 -5.78
N GLU A 129 -16.83 4.54 -6.54
CA GLU A 129 -16.80 4.48 -8.01
C GLU A 129 -15.43 4.00 -8.50
N VAL A 130 -15.39 3.30 -9.62
CA VAL A 130 -14.15 2.76 -10.19
C VAL A 130 -13.11 3.86 -10.45
N GLU A 131 -13.50 5.03 -10.96
CA GLU A 131 -12.57 6.14 -11.19
C GLU A 131 -11.91 6.61 -9.88
N ASP A 132 -12.71 6.80 -8.83
CA ASP A 132 -12.23 7.18 -7.51
C ASP A 132 -11.36 6.08 -6.89
N ALA A 133 -11.69 4.81 -7.12
CA ALA A 133 -10.87 3.69 -6.72
C ALA A 133 -9.49 3.74 -7.40
N ILE A 134 -9.44 3.99 -8.71
CA ILE A 134 -8.17 4.15 -9.45
C ILE A 134 -7.36 5.31 -8.87
N LYS A 135 -7.99 6.48 -8.68
CA LYS A 135 -7.34 7.68 -8.10
C LYS A 135 -6.83 7.41 -6.68
N ALA A 136 -7.57 6.68 -5.86
CA ALA A 136 -7.16 6.30 -4.50
C ALA A 136 -5.95 5.36 -4.48
N ILE A 137 -5.87 4.44 -5.44
CA ILE A 137 -4.73 3.53 -5.58
C ILE A 137 -3.47 4.28 -6.02
N VAL A 138 -3.55 5.13 -7.05
CA VAL A 138 -2.38 5.82 -7.59
C VAL A 138 -1.85 6.92 -6.66
N THR A 139 -2.72 7.59 -5.89
CA THR A 139 -2.33 8.66 -4.97
C THR A 139 -2.04 8.15 -3.56
N LYS A 140 -3.07 7.69 -2.84
CA LYS A 140 -2.99 7.27 -1.44
C LYS A 140 -2.44 5.86 -1.26
N SER A 141 -2.41 5.07 -2.33
CA SER A 141 -2.03 3.66 -2.25
C SER A 141 -2.93 2.86 -1.30
N ALA A 142 -4.24 3.14 -1.37
CA ALA A 142 -5.24 2.63 -0.44
C ALA A 142 -5.39 1.09 -0.48
N ASN A 143 -5.15 0.42 0.65
CA ASN A 143 -5.20 -1.03 0.79
C ASN A 143 -6.64 -1.57 0.80
N ASP A 144 -7.55 -0.85 1.47
CA ASP A 144 -8.98 -1.17 1.49
C ASP A 144 -9.56 -1.18 0.08
N VAL A 145 -9.23 -0.17 -0.73
CA VAL A 145 -9.65 -0.09 -2.12
C VAL A 145 -9.04 -1.20 -2.98
N ALA A 146 -7.77 -1.57 -2.74
CA ALA A 146 -7.12 -2.64 -3.52
C ALA A 146 -7.79 -4.00 -3.26
N CYS A 147 -8.05 -4.31 -1.99
CA CYS A 147 -8.80 -5.49 -1.58
C CYS A 147 -10.21 -5.49 -2.18
N ALA A 148 -10.93 -4.36 -2.10
CA ALA A 148 -12.26 -4.22 -2.68
C ALA A 148 -12.26 -4.46 -4.20
N ILE A 149 -11.30 -3.90 -4.94
CA ILE A 149 -11.14 -4.19 -6.39
C ILE A 149 -11.01 -5.70 -6.61
N GLY A 150 -10.13 -6.36 -5.86
CA GLY A 150 -9.91 -7.81 -6.00
C GLY A 150 -11.16 -8.64 -5.73
N GLU A 151 -11.89 -8.31 -4.65
CA GLU A 151 -13.13 -8.98 -4.27
C GLU A 151 -14.25 -8.77 -5.30
N ASN A 152 -14.41 -7.55 -5.83
CA ASN A 152 -15.44 -7.27 -6.85
C ASN A 152 -15.12 -7.94 -8.20
N ILE A 153 -13.84 -8.18 -8.51
CA ILE A 153 -13.43 -8.86 -9.75
C ILE A 153 -13.52 -10.40 -9.63
N ALA A 154 -13.05 -10.97 -8.52
CA ALA A 154 -12.86 -12.41 -8.38
C ALA A 154 -13.86 -13.10 -7.44
N GLY A 155 -14.61 -12.32 -6.65
CA GLY A 155 -15.46 -12.77 -5.56
C GLY A 155 -14.75 -12.84 -4.20
N SER A 156 -13.42 -12.96 -4.18
CA SER A 156 -12.60 -12.94 -2.96
C SER A 156 -11.17 -12.48 -3.24
N GLU A 157 -10.50 -11.89 -2.24
CA GLU A 157 -9.10 -11.46 -2.38
C GLU A 157 -8.11 -12.62 -2.65
N PRO A 158 -8.21 -13.80 -1.98
CA PRO A 158 -7.32 -14.93 -2.29
C PRO A 158 -7.43 -15.40 -3.75
N LYS A 159 -8.66 -15.53 -4.26
CA LYS A 159 -8.88 -15.92 -5.66
C LYS A 159 -8.36 -14.85 -6.62
N PHE A 160 -8.46 -13.58 -6.26
CA PHE A 160 -7.87 -12.50 -7.02
C PHE A 160 -6.33 -12.60 -7.03
N ALA A 161 -5.68 -12.89 -5.90
CA ALA A 161 -4.23 -13.07 -5.82
C ALA A 161 -3.75 -14.22 -6.73
N GLU A 162 -4.46 -15.35 -6.76
CA GLU A 162 -4.17 -16.44 -7.70
C GLU A 162 -4.28 -15.98 -9.17
N MET A 163 -5.31 -15.19 -9.49
CA MET A 163 -5.48 -14.61 -10.82
C MET A 163 -4.35 -13.63 -11.16
N MET A 164 -3.90 -12.82 -10.21
CA MET A 164 -2.74 -11.92 -10.36
C MET A 164 -1.46 -12.70 -10.66
N THR A 165 -1.23 -13.82 -9.97
CA THR A 165 -0.06 -14.69 -10.20
C THR A 165 -0.11 -15.33 -11.58
N ARG A 166 -1.24 -15.91 -11.99
CA ARG A 166 -1.42 -16.44 -13.36
C ARG A 166 -1.20 -15.35 -14.40
N LYS A 167 -1.71 -14.14 -14.14
CA LYS A 167 -1.50 -12.98 -15.00
C LYS A 167 -0.03 -12.60 -15.14
N ALA A 168 0.71 -12.57 -14.02
CA ALA A 168 2.14 -12.32 -14.01
C ALA A 168 2.88 -13.33 -14.92
N GLN A 169 2.57 -14.62 -14.76
CA GLN A 169 3.15 -15.69 -15.56
C GLN A 169 2.84 -15.54 -17.06
N ALA A 170 1.58 -15.22 -17.41
CA ALA A 170 1.16 -15.00 -18.80
C ALA A 170 1.84 -13.78 -19.46
N LEU A 171 2.25 -12.79 -18.67
CA LEU A 171 3.06 -11.65 -19.09
C LEU A 171 4.56 -11.96 -19.18
N GLY A 172 5.00 -13.13 -18.71
CA GLY A 172 6.41 -13.53 -18.66
C GLY A 172 7.14 -13.14 -17.37
N MET A 173 6.42 -12.71 -16.33
CA MET A 173 6.96 -12.42 -14.99
C MET A 173 7.13 -13.72 -14.19
N SER A 174 8.05 -14.57 -14.64
CA SER A 174 8.20 -15.95 -14.14
C SER A 174 8.71 -16.07 -12.69
N ARG A 175 9.19 -14.97 -12.10
CA ARG A 175 9.72 -14.91 -10.72
C ARG A 175 8.85 -14.04 -9.82
N THR A 176 7.57 -13.90 -10.17
CA THR A 176 6.59 -13.12 -9.41
C THR A 176 5.44 -13.99 -8.91
N HIS A 177 5.13 -13.84 -7.63
CA HIS A 177 3.97 -14.43 -6.98
C HIS A 177 3.26 -13.36 -6.13
N TYR A 178 1.93 -13.29 -6.26
CA TYR A 178 1.08 -12.40 -5.48
C TYR A 178 0.26 -13.21 -4.47
N ALA A 179 0.27 -12.76 -3.22
CA ALA A 179 -0.54 -13.35 -2.14
C ALA A 179 -1.77 -12.50 -1.76
N ASN A 180 -1.80 -11.22 -2.15
CA ASN A 180 -2.93 -10.31 -1.93
C ASN A 180 -2.94 -9.17 -2.96
N ALA A 181 -4.02 -8.37 -2.98
CA ALA A 181 -4.22 -7.31 -3.97
C ALA A 181 -3.45 -6.03 -3.67
N SER A 182 -2.96 -5.88 -2.43
CA SER A 182 -2.48 -4.61 -1.91
C SER A 182 -0.96 -4.53 -1.80
N GLY A 183 -0.25 -5.64 -1.68
CA GLY A 183 1.15 -5.60 -1.30
C GLY A 183 1.39 -5.50 0.21
N LEU A 184 0.37 -5.80 1.03
CA LEU A 184 0.55 -5.97 2.48
C LEU A 184 1.49 -7.16 2.75
N PRO A 185 2.25 -7.15 3.86
CA PRO A 185 3.27 -8.16 4.13
C PRO A 185 2.73 -9.59 4.07
N ASP A 186 3.41 -10.41 3.27
CA ASP A 186 3.17 -11.84 3.11
C ASP A 186 4.48 -12.45 2.60
N ALA A 187 4.88 -13.60 3.15
CA ALA A 187 6.16 -14.25 2.83
C ALA A 187 6.21 -14.75 1.39
N ASP A 188 5.08 -15.19 0.84
CA ASP A 188 4.98 -15.71 -0.52
C ASP A 188 4.86 -14.58 -1.56
N GLN A 189 4.64 -13.35 -1.12
CA GLN A 189 4.51 -12.21 -2.03
C GLN A 189 5.87 -11.67 -2.46
N ILE A 190 6.33 -12.14 -3.62
CA ILE A 190 7.68 -11.88 -4.15
C ILE A 190 7.62 -11.43 -5.61
N THR A 191 8.64 -10.68 -6.02
CA THR A 191 8.89 -10.28 -7.41
C THR A 191 10.39 -10.00 -7.62
N THR A 192 10.75 -9.55 -8.82
CA THR A 192 12.10 -9.09 -9.18
C THR A 192 12.04 -7.71 -9.82
N ALA A 193 13.18 -7.01 -9.91
CA ALA A 193 13.20 -5.75 -10.66
C ALA A 193 12.92 -6.00 -12.15
N ARG A 194 13.42 -7.13 -12.69
CA ARG A 194 13.18 -7.54 -14.09
C ARG A 194 11.70 -7.72 -14.38
N ASP A 195 10.99 -8.50 -13.58
CA ASP A 195 9.56 -8.77 -13.77
C ASP A 195 8.74 -7.48 -13.69
N LEU A 196 9.10 -6.57 -12.78
CA LEU A 196 8.41 -5.28 -12.69
C LEU A 196 8.63 -4.39 -13.92
N THR A 197 9.76 -4.50 -14.63
CA THR A 197 9.91 -3.79 -15.93
C THR A 197 8.94 -4.31 -16.99
N VAL A 198 8.63 -5.62 -16.97
CA VAL A 198 7.63 -6.23 -17.85
C VAL A 198 6.24 -5.66 -17.55
N LEU A 199 5.83 -5.66 -16.28
CA LEU A 199 4.54 -5.09 -15.87
C LEU A 199 4.42 -3.60 -16.20
N ALA A 200 5.48 -2.83 -15.95
CA ALA A 200 5.50 -1.39 -16.22
C ALA A 200 5.33 -1.10 -17.72
N ARG A 201 5.93 -1.90 -18.60
CA ARG A 201 5.77 -1.77 -20.05
C ARG A 201 4.39 -2.28 -20.50
N ALA A 202 3.96 -3.43 -20.02
CA ALA A 202 2.67 -4.02 -20.39
C ALA A 202 1.48 -3.09 -20.08
N ILE A 203 1.48 -2.44 -18.91
CA ILE A 203 0.39 -1.51 -18.55
C ILE A 203 0.38 -0.23 -19.42
N GLN A 204 1.55 0.22 -19.89
CA GLN A 204 1.67 1.34 -20.82
C GLN A 204 1.18 0.96 -22.23
N ASP A 205 1.58 -0.23 -22.69
CA ASP A 205 1.28 -0.73 -24.03
C ASP A 205 -0.21 -1.02 -24.21
N ARG A 206 -0.79 -1.72 -23.24
CA ARG A 206 -2.16 -2.20 -23.34
C ARG A 206 -3.18 -1.12 -22.97
N PHE A 207 -2.88 -0.30 -21.97
CA PHE A 207 -3.85 0.64 -21.41
C PHE A 207 -3.40 2.11 -21.47
N PRO A 208 -2.95 2.64 -22.62
CA PRO A 208 -2.44 4.01 -22.70
C PRO A 208 -3.48 5.05 -22.24
N ARG A 209 -4.77 4.79 -22.49
CA ARG A 209 -5.89 5.64 -22.01
C ARG A 209 -5.97 5.72 -20.49
N TYR A 210 -5.77 4.61 -19.78
CA TYR A 210 -5.87 4.54 -18.32
C TYR A 210 -4.54 4.84 -17.63
N TYR A 211 -3.41 4.62 -18.31
CA TYR A 211 -2.07 4.91 -17.80
C TYR A 211 -1.92 6.37 -17.32
N LYS A 212 -2.61 7.31 -17.95
CA LYS A 212 -2.62 8.73 -17.54
C LYS A 212 -3.00 8.95 -16.06
N TYR A 213 -3.74 8.04 -15.42
CA TYR A 213 -4.07 8.14 -14.00
C TYR A 213 -2.82 8.12 -13.10
N PHE A 214 -1.73 7.46 -13.52
CA PHE A 214 -0.48 7.43 -12.74
C PHE A 214 0.21 8.81 -12.65
N GLN A 215 -0.19 9.77 -13.49
CA GLN A 215 0.30 11.16 -13.46
C GLN A 215 -0.47 12.04 -12.46
N THR A 216 -1.51 11.51 -11.81
CA THR A 216 -2.36 12.25 -10.86
C THR A 216 -1.53 12.68 -9.65
N ARG A 217 -1.31 13.99 -9.48
CA ARG A 217 -0.52 14.54 -8.36
C ARG A 217 -1.32 14.61 -7.06
N SER A 218 -2.63 14.84 -7.16
CA SER A 218 -3.52 14.88 -6.01
C SER A 218 -4.93 14.42 -6.39
N PHE A 219 -5.65 13.90 -5.41
CA PHE A 219 -7.01 13.42 -5.53
C PHE A 219 -7.86 14.04 -4.42
N ALA A 220 -8.95 14.72 -4.79
CA ALA A 220 -9.92 15.23 -3.82
C ALA A 220 -10.98 14.15 -3.59
N PHE A 221 -11.13 13.71 -2.34
CA PHE A 221 -12.11 12.69 -1.96
C PHE A 221 -12.78 13.07 -0.65
N ARG A 222 -14.12 13.17 -0.66
CA ARG A 222 -14.95 13.52 0.51
C ARG A 222 -14.40 14.70 1.32
N GLY A 223 -14.11 15.81 0.63
CA GLY A 223 -13.61 17.04 1.24
C GLY A 223 -12.14 17.04 1.66
N ARG A 224 -11.38 15.98 1.34
CA ARG A 224 -9.94 15.89 1.65
C ARG A 224 -9.11 15.81 0.38
N VAL A 225 -8.05 16.62 0.29
CA VAL A 225 -7.07 16.53 -0.78
C VAL A 225 -5.96 15.56 -0.37
N ILE A 226 -5.75 14.53 -1.18
CA ILE A 226 -4.78 13.46 -0.98
C ILE A 226 -3.66 13.63 -1.99
N GLY A 227 -2.43 13.87 -1.52
CA GLY A 227 -1.24 13.94 -2.37
C GLY A 227 -0.72 12.58 -2.80
N ASN A 228 -0.09 12.52 -3.97
CA ASN A 228 0.59 11.32 -4.46
C ASN A 228 1.90 11.08 -3.71
N HIS A 229 2.18 9.82 -3.37
CA HIS A 229 3.45 9.42 -2.74
C HIS A 229 4.67 9.49 -3.66
N ASN A 230 4.49 9.55 -4.98
CA ASN A 230 5.60 9.66 -5.93
C ASN A 230 6.07 11.11 -6.04
N HIS A 231 7.06 11.48 -5.23
CA HIS A 231 7.63 12.82 -5.20
C HIS A 231 8.42 13.19 -6.47
N LEU A 232 8.69 12.25 -7.38
CA LEU A 232 9.36 12.57 -8.65
C LEU A 232 8.40 13.20 -9.65
N LEU A 233 7.08 12.97 -9.51
CA LEU A 233 6.07 13.56 -10.38
C LEU A 233 6.11 15.09 -10.28
N GLY A 234 6.46 15.74 -11.39
CA GLY A 234 6.60 17.19 -11.47
C GLY A 234 7.92 17.78 -10.97
N ASN A 235 8.79 16.96 -10.36
CA ASN A 235 10.09 17.39 -9.86
C ASN A 235 11.26 16.84 -10.69
N VAL A 236 11.06 15.71 -11.39
CA VAL A 236 12.03 15.18 -12.36
C VAL A 236 11.42 15.25 -13.75
N GLN A 237 12.14 15.88 -14.68
CA GLN A 237 11.70 16.06 -16.06
C GLN A 237 11.42 14.69 -16.71
N GLY A 238 10.29 14.61 -17.41
CA GLY A 238 9.87 13.42 -18.14
C GLY A 238 9.21 12.34 -17.29
N VAL A 239 9.31 12.37 -15.95
CA VAL A 239 8.67 11.36 -15.09
C VAL A 239 7.15 11.47 -15.12
N ASP A 240 6.49 10.37 -15.46
CA ASP A 240 5.04 10.33 -15.68
C ASP A 240 4.32 9.13 -15.02
N GLY A 241 4.96 8.49 -14.02
CA GLY A 241 4.39 7.39 -13.26
C GLY A 241 5.43 6.73 -12.36
N ILE A 242 5.22 5.54 -11.78
CA ILE A 242 3.98 4.77 -11.73
C ILE A 242 3.59 4.60 -10.26
N LYS A 243 4.43 3.98 -9.44
CA LYS A 243 4.03 3.59 -8.08
C LYS A 243 5.19 3.44 -7.09
N THR A 244 4.99 3.99 -5.89
CA THR A 244 5.84 3.75 -4.72
C THR A 244 5.39 2.53 -3.91
N GLY A 245 6.30 1.93 -3.14
CA GLY A 245 5.97 0.91 -2.14
C GLY A 245 6.90 0.97 -0.93
N TYR A 246 6.37 0.61 0.24
CA TYR A 246 7.16 0.43 1.46
C TYR A 246 6.45 -0.52 2.44
N THR A 247 7.19 -1.49 2.94
CA THR A 247 6.96 -2.21 4.19
C THR A 247 8.31 -2.33 4.91
N ARG A 248 8.28 -2.75 6.19
CA ARG A 248 9.53 -3.06 6.91
C ARG A 248 10.34 -4.15 6.20
N ASP A 249 9.66 -5.12 5.59
CA ASP A 249 10.27 -6.27 4.94
C ASP A 249 10.67 -6.02 3.48
N SER A 250 10.29 -4.88 2.89
CA SER A 250 10.64 -4.53 1.51
C SER A 250 11.66 -3.41 1.38
N GLY A 251 11.85 -2.60 2.44
CA GLY A 251 12.48 -1.29 2.28
C GLY A 251 11.66 -0.37 1.37
N PHE A 252 12.27 0.71 0.88
CA PHE A 252 11.61 1.71 0.03
C PHE A 252 11.74 1.35 -1.44
N ASN A 253 10.60 1.18 -2.12
CA ASN A 253 10.50 0.72 -3.51
C ASN A 253 9.90 1.81 -4.42
N LEU A 254 10.27 1.83 -5.69
CA LEU A 254 9.66 2.65 -6.75
C LEU A 254 9.75 1.99 -8.11
N MET A 255 8.62 1.96 -8.78
CA MET A 255 8.48 1.74 -10.21
C MET A 255 8.11 3.08 -10.86
N THR A 256 8.95 3.59 -11.76
CA THR A 256 8.71 4.82 -12.49
C THR A 256 8.82 4.59 -14.00
N ALA A 257 8.19 5.46 -14.76
CA ALA A 257 8.52 5.67 -16.17
C ALA A 257 8.98 7.11 -16.37
N ALA A 258 9.75 7.33 -17.44
CA ALA A 258 10.12 8.66 -17.87
C ALA A 258 10.18 8.73 -19.40
N LYS A 259 9.82 9.87 -19.96
CA LYS A 259 9.85 10.12 -21.40
C LYS A 259 10.36 11.51 -21.76
N SER A 260 10.99 11.59 -22.93
CA SER A 260 11.20 12.83 -23.70
C SER A 260 10.51 12.68 -25.05
N ASP A 261 10.59 13.70 -25.92
CA ASP A 261 9.87 13.75 -27.20
C ASP A 261 9.98 12.46 -28.03
N ASP A 262 11.18 11.87 -28.05
CA ASP A 262 11.51 10.71 -28.86
C ASP A 262 11.98 9.49 -28.05
N ARG A 263 12.01 9.54 -26.71
CA ARG A 263 12.60 8.47 -25.88
C ARG A 263 11.71 8.12 -24.70
N GLN A 264 11.78 6.86 -24.27
CA GLN A 264 10.96 6.36 -23.17
C GLN A 264 11.68 5.24 -22.43
N ILE A 265 11.70 5.33 -21.11
CA ILE A 265 12.27 4.32 -20.22
C ILE A 265 11.30 3.92 -19.12
N VAL A 266 11.47 2.71 -18.61
CA VAL A 266 10.96 2.28 -17.30
C VAL A 266 12.14 2.04 -16.36
N ALA A 267 12.00 2.44 -15.10
CA ALA A 267 13.02 2.27 -14.10
C ALA A 267 12.43 1.74 -12.79
N ILE A 268 13.07 0.71 -12.23
CA ILE A 268 12.66 0.03 -11.00
C ILE A 268 13.79 0.17 -9.98
N VAL A 269 13.44 0.47 -8.73
CA VAL A 269 14.32 0.45 -7.55
C VAL A 269 13.58 -0.26 -6.43
N LEU A 270 14.17 -1.30 -5.85
CA LEU A 270 13.63 -2.10 -4.73
C LEU A 270 14.62 -2.13 -3.58
N GLY A 271 14.15 -2.06 -2.34
CA GLY A 271 15.01 -2.17 -1.15
C GLY A 271 15.84 -0.93 -0.83
N GLY A 272 15.32 0.26 -1.13
CA GLY A 272 15.97 1.51 -0.70
C GLY A 272 15.96 1.66 0.83
N LYS A 273 17.02 2.26 1.40
CA LYS A 273 17.18 2.45 2.86
C LYS A 273 16.23 3.50 3.43
N SER A 274 15.92 4.54 2.66
CA SER A 274 14.96 5.58 3.01
C SER A 274 14.21 6.07 1.77
N GLY A 275 13.06 6.72 1.95
CA GLY A 275 12.33 7.33 0.84
C GLY A 275 13.20 8.33 0.07
N ALA A 276 13.96 9.16 0.78
CA ALA A 276 14.87 10.13 0.17
C ALA A 276 16.04 9.47 -0.57
N SER A 277 16.64 8.39 -0.04
CA SER A 277 17.71 7.69 -0.76
C SER A 277 17.18 7.03 -2.03
N ARG A 278 16.00 6.42 -1.94
CA ARG A 278 15.29 5.78 -3.05
C ARG A 278 14.95 6.79 -4.14
N ASP A 279 14.42 7.96 -3.77
CA ASP A 279 14.10 9.04 -4.72
C ASP A 279 15.35 9.54 -5.44
N ARG A 280 16.46 9.73 -4.71
CA ARG A 280 17.75 10.14 -5.29
C ARG A 280 18.27 9.13 -6.31
N ILE A 281 18.36 7.85 -5.92
CA ILE A 281 18.81 6.76 -6.81
C ILE A 281 17.94 6.73 -8.07
N MET A 282 16.62 6.81 -7.91
CA MET A 282 15.72 6.77 -9.06
C MET A 282 15.90 7.99 -9.98
N ALA A 283 16.01 9.20 -9.42
CA ALA A 283 16.24 10.41 -10.20
C ALA A 283 17.56 10.34 -10.98
N ASP A 284 18.63 9.83 -10.37
CA ASP A 284 19.92 9.66 -11.03
C ASP A 284 19.87 8.61 -12.15
N LEU A 285 19.18 7.49 -11.93
CA LEU A 285 18.95 6.49 -12.98
C LEU A 285 18.18 7.05 -14.17
N VAL A 286 17.12 7.83 -13.92
CA VAL A 286 16.33 8.49 -14.96
C VAL A 286 17.21 9.49 -15.74
N ARG A 287 17.92 10.38 -15.03
CA ARG A 287 18.79 11.40 -15.65
C ARG A 287 19.90 10.77 -16.50
N ALA A 288 20.50 9.68 -16.02
CA ALA A 288 21.58 8.99 -16.73
C ALA A 288 21.09 8.12 -17.90
N SER A 289 19.86 7.60 -17.84
CA SER A 289 19.40 6.59 -18.80
C SER A 289 18.48 7.14 -19.89
N LEU A 290 17.64 8.13 -19.58
CA LEU A 290 16.68 8.67 -20.56
C LEU A 290 17.39 9.22 -21.82
N PRO A 291 18.49 9.99 -21.73
CA PRO A 291 19.22 10.46 -22.92
C PRO A 291 19.87 9.34 -23.75
N ARG A 292 20.14 8.16 -23.13
CA ARG A 292 20.74 6.99 -23.80
C ARG A 292 19.70 6.05 -24.41
N ALA A 293 18.42 6.23 -24.10
CA ALA A 293 17.34 5.42 -24.64
C ALA A 293 17.15 5.69 -26.14
N TYR A 294 16.62 4.73 -26.86
CA TYR A 294 16.46 4.78 -28.31
C TYR A 294 15.42 5.85 -28.73
N ALA A 295 15.83 6.69 -29.68
CA ALA A 295 15.06 7.80 -30.22
C ALA A 295 14.04 7.40 -31.31
N GLY A 296 14.23 6.26 -31.96
CA GLY A 296 13.49 5.92 -33.17
C GLY A 296 12.05 5.46 -32.93
N ALA A 297 11.41 4.97 -33.99
CA ALA A 297 10.14 4.26 -33.89
C ALA A 297 10.29 3.00 -33.03
N ARG A 298 9.23 2.56 -32.36
CA ARG A 298 9.29 1.38 -31.50
C ARG A 298 9.71 0.14 -32.28
N GLN A 299 10.71 -0.59 -31.77
CA GLN A 299 11.25 -1.81 -32.38
C GLN A 299 10.85 -3.07 -31.60
N SER A 300 10.70 -2.95 -30.28
CA SER A 300 10.30 -4.06 -29.44
C SER A 300 8.81 -4.35 -29.58
N PRO A 301 8.40 -5.63 -29.55
CA PRO A 301 6.99 -5.97 -29.55
C PRO A 301 6.26 -5.36 -28.34
N ALA A 302 4.96 -5.12 -28.51
CA ALA A 302 4.10 -4.80 -27.37
C ALA A 302 4.09 -5.96 -26.39
N LEU A 303 4.23 -5.68 -25.10
CA LEU A 303 4.12 -6.70 -24.06
C LEU A 303 2.65 -6.90 -23.71
N ILE A 304 2.01 -7.76 -24.50
CA ILE A 304 0.66 -8.26 -24.26
C ILE A 304 0.80 -9.72 -23.81
N GLU A 305 -0.13 -10.18 -22.99
CA GLU A 305 -0.16 -11.56 -22.51
C GLU A 305 0.02 -12.55 -23.64
N THR A 306 0.90 -13.52 -23.42
CA THR A 306 0.88 -14.73 -24.22
C THR A 306 -0.44 -15.43 -23.92
N ALA A 307 -1.28 -15.62 -24.94
CA ALA A 307 -2.49 -16.42 -24.77
C ALA A 307 -2.05 -17.76 -24.18
N GLU A 308 -2.61 -18.13 -23.03
CA GLU A 308 -2.45 -19.49 -22.51
C GLU A 308 -2.84 -20.41 -23.65
N ARG A 309 -1.86 -21.13 -24.24
CA ARG A 309 -2.17 -22.24 -25.13
C ARG A 309 -3.02 -23.17 -24.28
N GLY A 310 -4.33 -23.14 -24.52
CA GLY A 310 -5.27 -24.02 -23.86
C GLY A 310 -4.70 -25.42 -23.97
N ARG A 311 -4.34 -26.02 -22.84
CA ARG A 311 -4.10 -27.47 -22.82
C ARG A 311 -5.40 -28.05 -23.37
N PRO A 312 -5.38 -28.80 -24.48
CA PRO A 312 -6.60 -29.38 -24.99
C PRO A 312 -7.23 -30.18 -23.85
N ALA A 313 -8.47 -29.82 -23.51
CA ALA A 313 -9.26 -30.62 -22.61
C ALA A 313 -9.25 -32.02 -23.20
N VAL A 314 -8.69 -32.98 -22.47
CA VAL A 314 -8.81 -34.38 -22.83
C VAL A 314 -10.29 -34.68 -22.67
N ILE A 315 -11.03 -34.65 -23.78
CA ILE A 315 -12.40 -35.14 -23.84
C ILE A 315 -12.26 -36.62 -23.51
N ALA A 316 -12.69 -37.01 -22.32
CA ALA A 316 -12.95 -38.41 -22.02
C ALA A 316 -14.01 -38.86 -23.03
N ASP A 317 -13.60 -39.70 -23.97
CA ASP A 317 -14.47 -40.20 -25.01
C ASP A 317 -15.61 -40.98 -24.34
N ALA A 318 -16.82 -40.49 -24.56
CA ALA A 318 -18.03 -41.10 -24.04
C ALA A 318 -18.24 -42.42 -24.77
N ALA A 319 -18.50 -43.47 -24.00
CA ALA A 319 -18.78 -44.82 -24.46
C ALA A 319 -19.74 -44.85 -25.67
N SER A 320 -19.20 -45.25 -26.83
CA SER A 320 -20.00 -45.64 -27.98
C SER A 320 -20.35 -47.12 -27.87
N LYS A 321 -21.65 -47.40 -27.76
CA LYS A 321 -22.23 -48.73 -27.78
C LYS A 321 -22.10 -49.31 -29.19
N THR A 322 -21.39 -50.43 -29.33
CA THR A 322 -21.60 -51.38 -30.42
C THR A 322 -21.86 -52.76 -29.86
N ARG A 323 -22.97 -53.33 -30.29
CA ARG A 323 -23.57 -54.60 -29.88
C ARG A 323 -23.20 -55.65 -30.93
N THR A 324 -22.48 -56.71 -30.55
CA THR A 324 -22.42 -57.94 -31.35
C THR A 324 -22.36 -59.18 -30.45
N ARG A 325 -23.18 -60.17 -30.83
CA ARG A 325 -23.44 -61.51 -30.27
C ARG A 325 -22.12 -62.34 -30.20
N TYR A 326 -21.95 -63.40 -29.41
CA TYR A 326 -22.64 -64.71 -29.49
C TYR A 326 -22.05 -65.67 -28.41
N ALA A 327 -22.93 -66.46 -27.77
CA ALA A 327 -22.80 -67.85 -27.25
C ALA A 327 -21.82 -68.32 -26.14
N SER A 328 -22.38 -69.34 -25.46
CA SER A 328 -21.87 -70.37 -24.52
C SER A 328 -21.53 -69.91 -23.10
N ALA A 329 -22.30 -70.31 -22.09
CA ALA A 329 -22.48 -71.66 -21.52
C ALA A 329 -21.26 -72.04 -20.66
N ASP A 330 -21.44 -71.99 -19.34
CA ASP A 330 -21.39 -73.16 -18.45
C ASP A 330 -21.37 -72.68 -16.98
N ASP A 331 -22.31 -73.23 -16.20
CA ASP A 331 -22.17 -73.79 -14.85
C ASP A 331 -21.31 -73.05 -13.81
N GLU A 332 -21.92 -72.55 -12.71
CA GLU A 332 -22.20 -73.32 -11.48
C GLU A 332 -22.54 -72.38 -10.30
N GLU A 333 -23.53 -72.82 -9.49
CA GLU A 333 -23.76 -72.55 -8.04
C GLU A 333 -23.83 -71.09 -7.53
N ILE A 334 -24.98 -70.54 -7.12
CA ILE A 334 -25.79 -70.83 -5.90
C ILE A 334 -24.86 -70.91 -4.67
N GLU A 335 -24.91 -70.01 -3.67
CA GLU A 335 -26.02 -69.96 -2.73
C GLU A 335 -26.06 -68.66 -1.93
N THR A 336 -27.26 -68.11 -1.89
CA THR A 336 -27.79 -67.11 -0.96
C THR A 336 -27.81 -67.62 0.48
N THR A 337 -27.57 -66.76 1.47
CA THR A 337 -28.42 -66.77 2.67
C THR A 337 -28.70 -65.36 3.17
N ASN A 338 -29.98 -65.14 3.42
CA ASN A 338 -30.58 -63.97 4.03
C ASN A 338 -30.22 -63.88 5.53
N ALA A 339 -30.28 -62.68 6.10
CA ALA A 339 -31.37 -62.28 7.00
C ALA A 339 -30.92 -61.32 8.12
N THR A 340 -31.64 -60.20 8.17
CA THR A 340 -32.28 -59.55 9.34
C THR A 340 -31.47 -58.87 10.44
N ASP A 341 -31.98 -57.65 10.70
CA ASP A 341 -32.16 -56.96 11.99
C ASP A 341 -30.95 -56.53 12.81
N ALA A 342 -30.79 -55.20 12.95
CA ALA A 342 -31.15 -54.50 14.19
C ALA A 342 -30.61 -53.05 14.16
N ALA A 343 -31.49 -52.07 14.36
CA ALA A 343 -31.16 -50.85 15.10
C ALA A 343 -31.30 -51.20 16.61
N PRO A 344 -30.64 -50.53 17.58
CA PRO A 344 -30.78 -49.08 17.76
C PRO A 344 -29.59 -48.35 18.45
N THR A 345 -29.82 -47.04 18.68
CA THR A 345 -29.34 -46.26 19.84
C THR A 345 -28.10 -45.35 19.68
N THR A 346 -28.42 -44.07 19.51
CA THR A 346 -27.88 -42.85 20.14
C THR A 346 -26.68 -42.96 21.10
N THR A 347 -25.65 -42.11 20.92
CA THR A 347 -24.99 -41.30 21.98
C THR A 347 -24.10 -40.18 21.36
N PRO A 348 -23.47 -39.24 22.12
CA PRO A 348 -23.86 -37.83 22.17
C PRO A 348 -22.76 -36.83 21.76
N GLY A 349 -23.11 -35.54 21.76
CA GLY A 349 -22.18 -34.44 21.51
C GLY A 349 -21.11 -34.24 22.58
N MET A 350 -19.98 -33.66 22.17
CA MET A 350 -18.95 -33.10 23.04
C MET A 350 -18.41 -31.77 22.48
N GLY A 351 -18.47 -30.75 23.33
CA GLY A 351 -17.26 -29.99 23.67
C GLY A 351 -16.93 -28.76 22.85
N ARG A 352 -17.72 -27.69 22.99
CA ARG A 352 -17.35 -26.33 22.58
C ARG A 352 -16.28 -25.78 23.56
N ARG A 353 -15.06 -25.56 23.08
CA ARG A 353 -13.96 -24.97 23.87
C ARG A 353 -14.09 -23.42 23.87
N PRO A 354 -14.04 -22.73 25.02
CA PRO A 354 -14.09 -21.27 25.06
C PRO A 354 -12.77 -20.66 24.58
N PRO A 355 -12.79 -19.49 23.90
CA PRO A 355 -11.56 -18.81 23.53
C PRO A 355 -10.92 -18.13 24.75
N ALA A 356 -9.63 -18.38 24.92
CA ALA A 356 -8.79 -17.83 25.99
C ALA A 356 -8.59 -16.31 25.83
N ALA A 357 -8.42 -15.66 26.98
CA ALA A 357 -8.22 -14.22 27.15
C ALA A 357 -6.95 -13.69 26.44
N ILE A 358 -7.08 -12.48 25.90
CA ILE A 358 -6.03 -11.72 25.21
C ILE A 358 -5.07 -11.11 26.26
N PRO A 359 -3.76 -11.32 26.17
CA PRO A 359 -2.79 -10.62 27.03
C PRO A 359 -2.70 -9.13 26.68
N GLY A 360 -2.70 -8.28 27.71
CA GLY A 360 -2.67 -6.83 27.61
C GLY A 360 -1.40 -6.28 26.97
N ALA A 361 -1.48 -5.94 25.69
CA ALA A 361 -0.56 -5.06 24.98
C ALA A 361 -1.31 -4.30 23.88
N ALA A 362 -2.38 -3.60 24.25
CA ALA A 362 -3.14 -2.72 23.36
C ALA A 362 -3.79 -1.57 24.16
N GLN A 363 -2.97 -0.81 24.89
CA GLN A 363 -3.35 0.47 25.50
C GLN A 363 -2.17 1.43 25.42
N ALA A 364 -1.88 1.86 24.19
CA ALA A 364 -1.19 3.10 23.90
C ALA A 364 -1.66 3.50 22.49
N TYR A 365 -2.17 4.72 22.34
CA TYR A 365 -2.97 5.24 21.21
C TYR A 365 -4.50 5.12 21.31
N ALA A 366 -5.04 5.52 22.46
CA ALA A 366 -6.35 6.19 22.49
C ALA A 366 -6.15 7.58 23.09
N GLY A 367 -6.06 8.61 22.24
CA GLY A 367 -6.12 10.01 22.67
C GLY A 367 -7.55 10.34 23.08
N SER A 368 -7.70 11.01 24.22
CA SER A 368 -8.96 11.31 24.90
C SER A 368 -9.94 12.10 24.03
N ALA A 369 -11.18 11.64 23.99
CA ALA A 369 -12.32 12.46 23.63
C ALA A 369 -12.71 13.30 24.86
N GLY A 370 -12.24 14.55 24.91
CA GLY A 370 -12.72 15.55 25.84
C GLY A 370 -14.01 16.17 25.33
N GLN A 371 -15.12 15.89 26.02
CA GLN A 371 -16.36 16.66 25.92
C GLN A 371 -16.11 18.10 26.37
N ALA A 372 -16.61 19.07 25.60
CA ALA A 372 -16.91 20.40 26.12
C ALA A 372 -18.11 20.98 25.35
N ALA A 373 -18.95 21.66 26.12
CA ALA A 373 -20.34 21.96 25.87
C ALA A 373 -20.60 23.20 24.99
N PHE A 374 -21.80 23.24 24.41
CA PHE A 374 -22.38 24.45 23.82
C PHE A 374 -22.52 25.56 24.86
N PRO A 375 -22.38 26.83 24.43
CA PRO A 375 -23.43 27.79 24.74
C PRO A 375 -23.84 28.68 23.54
N GLY A 376 -25.15 28.83 23.39
CA GLY A 376 -25.80 30.15 23.41
C GLY A 376 -25.75 31.05 22.17
N SER A 377 -26.83 30.98 21.39
CA SER A 377 -27.56 32.09 20.74
C SER A 377 -26.95 33.51 20.75
N ALA A 378 -26.81 34.09 19.56
CA ALA A 378 -27.11 35.50 19.35
C ALA A 378 -27.69 35.74 17.93
N LYS A 379 -28.85 36.40 17.90
CA LYS A 379 -29.59 36.85 16.71
C LYS A 379 -29.00 38.17 16.19
N SER A 380 -29.02 38.37 14.87
CA SER A 380 -29.42 39.62 14.18
C SER A 380 -29.10 39.49 12.68
N ASN A 381 -30.12 39.35 11.84
CA ASN A 381 -30.86 40.40 11.13
C ASN A 381 -30.07 41.15 10.05
N ALA A 382 -30.52 40.89 8.80
CA ALA A 382 -30.61 41.82 7.65
C ALA A 382 -29.27 42.45 7.19
N ARG A 383 -28.97 42.54 5.90
CA ARG A 383 -29.79 43.15 4.85
C ARG A 383 -29.07 42.96 3.50
N LEU A 384 -29.81 42.57 2.46
CA LEU A 384 -29.38 42.71 1.06
C LEU A 384 -29.60 44.17 0.62
N PRO A 385 -28.74 44.68 -0.27
CA PRO A 385 -29.22 45.35 -1.47
C PRO A 385 -28.57 44.67 -2.69
N SER A 386 -29.35 44.11 -3.61
CA SER A 386 -30.11 44.78 -4.69
C SER A 386 -29.19 45.37 -5.77
N TYR A 387 -29.38 44.82 -6.96
CA TYR A 387 -28.70 45.06 -8.22
C TYR A 387 -28.98 46.44 -8.79
N ASP A 388 -28.04 46.96 -9.59
CA ASP A 388 -28.39 47.76 -10.76
C ASP A 388 -27.51 47.38 -11.96
N THR A 389 -28.21 47.26 -13.09
CA THR A 389 -27.79 46.82 -14.41
C THR A 389 -27.35 48.00 -15.29
N VAL A 390 -26.30 47.84 -16.11
CA VAL A 390 -26.24 48.46 -17.45
C VAL A 390 -25.50 47.55 -18.44
N ALA A 391 -25.98 47.58 -19.67
CA ALA A 391 -25.84 46.60 -20.74
C ALA A 391 -24.60 46.74 -21.65
N ALA A 392 -24.22 45.58 -22.20
CA ALA A 392 -23.82 45.27 -23.59
C ALA A 392 -22.77 46.12 -24.34
N ARG A 393 -21.64 45.49 -24.73
CA ARG A 393 -21.36 45.00 -26.11
C ARG A 393 -19.93 44.45 -26.30
N SER A 394 -19.88 43.39 -27.12
CA SER A 394 -18.80 42.91 -28.02
C SER A 394 -17.53 42.20 -27.53
N GLU A 395 -17.34 41.02 -28.14
CA GLU A 395 -16.10 40.35 -28.57
C GLU A 395 -15.09 39.79 -27.56
N ALA A 396 -14.85 38.47 -27.69
CA ALA A 396 -13.66 37.76 -27.23
C ALA A 396 -12.67 37.60 -28.43
N PRO A 397 -11.42 37.12 -28.27
CA PRO A 397 -10.71 36.72 -27.04
C PRO A 397 -9.23 37.21 -26.97
N ALA A 398 -8.63 37.28 -25.76
CA ALA A 398 -7.18 37.19 -25.60
C ALA A 398 -6.77 36.68 -24.21
N ARG A 399 -5.80 35.75 -24.18
CA ARG A 399 -5.10 35.24 -22.98
C ARG A 399 -4.58 36.40 -22.12
N SER A 400 -4.84 36.36 -20.80
CA SER A 400 -4.19 37.23 -19.82
C SER A 400 -3.58 36.42 -18.68
N GLU A 401 -2.28 36.63 -18.47
CA GLU A 401 -1.50 36.25 -17.30
C GLU A 401 -2.10 36.89 -16.04
N ALA A 402 -2.15 36.15 -14.93
CA ALA A 402 -2.61 36.67 -13.64
C ALA A 402 -1.47 37.41 -12.92
N LYS A 403 -1.58 38.74 -12.83
CA LYS A 403 -0.71 39.61 -12.03
C LYS A 403 -0.93 39.37 -10.53
N THR A 404 0.17 39.29 -9.78
CA THR A 404 0.19 39.26 -8.30
C THR A 404 0.26 40.70 -7.79
N GLU A 405 -0.78 41.17 -7.08
CA GLU A 405 -0.72 42.46 -6.38
C GLU A 405 -0.18 42.28 -4.96
N ILE A 406 0.90 42.99 -4.65
CA ILE A 406 1.53 43.02 -3.33
C ILE A 406 0.79 44.08 -2.49
N SER A 407 0.00 43.63 -1.52
CA SER A 407 -0.58 44.51 -0.50
C SER A 407 -0.06 44.14 0.88
N SER A 408 1.02 44.81 1.31
CA SER A 408 1.18 45.31 2.67
C SER A 408 2.35 46.30 2.72
N ARG A 409 2.14 47.39 3.47
CA ARG A 409 3.00 48.59 3.53
C ARG A 409 4.45 48.25 3.92
N GLY A 410 5.40 48.69 3.09
CA GLY A 410 6.77 49.03 3.52
C GLY A 410 7.83 47.92 3.54
N VAL A 411 7.54 46.69 3.13
CA VAL A 411 8.51 45.59 3.22
C VAL A 411 9.02 45.18 1.83
N THR A 412 10.25 45.58 1.48
CA THR A 412 10.93 45.12 0.27
C THR A 412 11.35 43.66 0.45
N PRO A 413 10.91 42.72 -0.41
CA PRO A 413 11.38 41.34 -0.36
C PRO A 413 12.89 41.29 -0.63
N THR A 414 13.64 40.65 0.27
CA THR A 414 15.04 40.30 0.04
C THR A 414 15.14 39.07 -0.86
N ALA A 415 16.33 38.76 -1.40
CA ALA A 415 16.57 37.63 -2.30
C ALA A 415 15.95 36.30 -1.80
N TRP A 416 15.94 36.08 -0.48
CA TRP A 416 15.25 34.96 0.13
C TRP A 416 14.14 35.41 1.09
N VAL A 417 13.01 34.70 1.01
CA VAL A 417 11.85 34.87 1.89
C VAL A 417 11.39 33.53 2.42
N ILE A 418 10.71 33.55 3.55
CA ILE A 418 10.18 32.36 4.19
C ILE A 418 8.67 32.46 4.26
N GLN A 419 7.94 31.41 3.87
CA GLN A 419 6.48 31.36 3.92
C GLN A 419 6.01 30.31 4.94
N LEU A 420 5.08 30.72 5.81
CA LEU A 420 4.53 29.85 6.85
C LEU A 420 3.23 29.17 6.42
N GLY A 421 2.43 29.85 5.60
CA GLY A 421 1.14 29.34 5.13
C GLY A 421 0.39 30.34 4.26
N ALA A 422 -0.79 29.94 3.80
CA ALA A 422 -1.76 30.81 3.12
C ALA A 422 -3.12 30.64 3.79
N MET A 423 -3.71 31.75 4.24
CA MET A 423 -4.99 31.78 4.95
C MET A 423 -6.09 32.36 4.08
N ASP A 424 -7.34 32.04 4.39
CA ASP A 424 -8.54 32.64 3.80
C ASP A 424 -8.76 34.10 4.25
N ASP A 425 -8.11 34.50 5.34
CA ASP A 425 -8.27 35.79 5.99
C ASP A 425 -6.91 36.45 6.31
N GLU A 426 -6.83 37.78 6.14
CA GLU A 426 -5.60 38.54 6.32
C GLU A 426 -5.16 38.63 7.78
N ASP A 427 -6.12 38.75 8.71
CA ASP A 427 -5.84 38.88 10.13
C ASP A 427 -5.40 37.54 10.72
N LYS A 428 -5.93 36.41 10.24
CA LYS A 428 -5.39 35.07 10.54
C LYS A 428 -3.94 34.93 10.08
N ALA A 429 -3.61 35.44 8.88
CA ALA A 429 -2.24 35.41 8.38
C ALA A 429 -1.29 36.28 9.23
N LYS A 430 -1.73 37.47 9.66
CA LYS A 430 -0.97 38.33 10.59
C LYS A 430 -0.81 37.70 11.97
N SER A 431 -1.85 37.08 12.50
CA SER A 431 -1.80 36.37 13.80
C SER A 431 -0.79 35.23 13.77
N MET A 432 -0.74 34.45 12.69
CA MET A 432 0.26 33.39 12.51
C MET A 432 1.70 33.95 12.49
N LEU A 433 1.92 35.10 11.85
CA LEU A 433 3.23 35.76 11.83
C LEU A 433 3.64 36.28 13.21
N ALA A 434 2.69 36.84 13.97
CA ALA A 434 2.93 37.30 15.33
C ALA A 434 3.26 36.13 16.27
N GLU A 435 2.51 35.03 16.20
CA GLU A 435 2.76 33.83 17.00
C GLU A 435 4.12 33.20 16.69
N ALA A 436 4.46 33.09 15.40
CA ALA A 436 5.76 32.61 14.95
C ALA A 436 6.92 33.48 15.45
N ARG A 437 6.73 34.80 15.47
CA ARG A 437 7.73 35.73 16.02
C ARG A 437 7.83 35.65 17.54
N GLY A 438 6.73 35.39 18.25
CA GLY A 438 6.74 35.18 19.70
C GLY A 438 7.46 33.90 20.12
N ARG A 439 7.28 32.81 19.37
CA ARG A 439 7.81 31.48 19.72
C ARG A 439 9.20 31.20 19.15
N ALA A 440 9.56 31.83 18.03
CA ALA A 440 10.84 31.61 17.34
C ALA A 440 11.58 32.92 17.02
N GLY A 441 11.31 34.00 17.75
CA GLY A 441 11.85 35.34 17.49
C GLY A 441 13.38 35.41 17.42
N GLY A 442 14.08 34.63 18.24
CA GLY A 442 15.55 34.56 18.23
C GLY A 442 16.13 34.03 16.91
N ALA A 443 15.42 33.13 16.23
CA ALA A 443 15.87 32.57 14.94
C ALA A 443 15.43 33.41 13.73
N LEU A 444 14.47 34.31 13.91
CA LEU A 444 13.98 35.20 12.86
C LEU A 444 14.76 36.52 12.80
N GLY A 445 15.54 36.86 13.83
CA GLY A 445 16.41 38.04 13.84
C GLY A 445 15.68 39.33 13.46
N LYS A 446 16.21 40.03 12.44
CA LYS A 446 15.63 41.28 11.91
C LYS A 446 14.56 41.06 10.83
N ALA A 447 14.14 39.82 10.58
CA ALA A 447 13.19 39.52 9.51
C ALA A 447 11.84 40.24 9.74
N ALA A 448 11.31 40.85 8.68
CA ALA A 448 10.06 41.60 8.71
C ALA A 448 8.89 40.72 8.27
N PRO A 449 7.84 40.56 9.08
CA PRO A 449 6.63 39.85 8.68
C PRO A 449 5.83 40.70 7.69
N TYR A 450 5.31 40.07 6.64
CA TYR A 450 4.41 40.70 5.69
C TYR A 450 3.44 39.68 5.08
N THR A 451 2.30 40.16 4.58
CA THR A 451 1.28 39.34 3.93
C THR A 451 1.22 39.64 2.43
N VAL A 452 0.98 38.60 1.63
CA VAL A 452 0.77 38.73 0.18
C VAL A 452 -0.60 38.19 -0.17
N ARG A 453 -1.46 39.06 -0.72
CA ARG A 453 -2.74 38.66 -1.28
C ARG A 453 -2.53 37.94 -2.61
N VAL A 454 -3.13 36.78 -2.78
CA VAL A 454 -3.09 36.00 -4.02
C VAL A 454 -4.49 35.49 -4.34
N SER A 455 -4.99 35.81 -5.52
CA SER A 455 -6.25 35.27 -6.04
C SER A 455 -5.97 34.04 -6.91
N HIS A 456 -6.61 32.91 -6.62
CA HIS A 456 -6.51 31.70 -7.42
C HIS A 456 -7.87 31.01 -7.52
N GLY A 457 -8.39 30.89 -8.74
CA GLY A 457 -9.68 30.21 -8.99
C GLY A 457 -10.90 30.88 -8.35
N GLY A 458 -10.87 32.21 -8.18
CA GLY A 458 -11.97 32.97 -7.55
C GLY A 458 -11.88 33.10 -6.03
N THR A 459 -10.92 32.41 -5.39
CA THR A 459 -10.69 32.50 -3.94
C THR A 459 -9.48 33.38 -3.65
N THR A 460 -9.64 34.34 -2.73
CA THR A 460 -8.56 35.21 -2.25
C THR A 460 -7.88 34.56 -1.05
N LEU A 461 -6.56 34.39 -1.11
CA LEU A 461 -5.74 33.86 -0.03
C LEU A 461 -4.66 34.86 0.37
N TYR A 462 -4.30 34.89 1.65
CA TYR A 462 -3.27 35.72 2.24
C TYR A 462 -2.09 34.87 2.68
N ARG A 463 -0.97 34.97 1.97
CA ARG A 463 0.27 34.25 2.27
C ARG A 463 1.03 34.96 3.38
N ALA A 464 1.27 34.27 4.49
CA ALA A 464 2.06 34.75 5.62
C ALA A 464 3.55 34.53 5.34
N ARG A 465 4.35 35.61 5.25
CA ARG A 465 5.77 35.57 4.91
C ARG A 465 6.66 36.41 5.84
N PHE A 466 7.94 36.06 5.89
CA PHE A 466 9.02 36.88 6.42
C PHE A 466 10.04 37.20 5.32
N SER A 467 10.50 38.45 5.25
CA SER A 467 11.64 38.88 4.43
C SER A 467 12.77 39.40 5.33
N GLY A 468 14.00 39.49 4.80
CA GLY A 468 15.19 39.88 5.56
C GLY A 468 16.34 38.89 5.47
N PHE A 469 16.27 37.91 4.57
CA PHE A 469 17.30 36.89 4.37
C PHE A 469 18.05 37.16 3.06
N SER A 470 19.36 37.41 3.16
CA SER A 470 20.26 37.58 2.01
C SER A 470 20.75 36.25 1.45
N GLU A 471 20.90 35.24 2.31
CA GLU A 471 21.47 33.94 1.97
C GLU A 471 20.47 32.80 2.17
N GLN A 472 20.57 31.78 1.31
CA GLN A 472 19.72 30.59 1.35
C GLN A 472 19.83 29.84 2.69
N SER A 473 21.05 29.70 3.20
CA SER A 473 21.36 29.06 4.49
C SER A 473 20.58 29.72 5.63
N SER A 474 20.64 31.05 5.73
CA SER A 474 19.94 31.82 6.76
C SER A 474 18.42 31.63 6.73
N ALA A 475 17.83 31.56 5.52
CA ALA A 475 16.41 31.31 5.36
C ALA A 475 16.02 29.86 5.73
N GLN A 476 16.88 28.88 5.43
CA GLN A 476 16.65 27.47 5.75
C GLN A 476 16.80 27.18 7.26
N ASP A 477 17.74 27.85 7.93
CA ASP A 477 17.97 27.71 9.36
C ASP A 477 16.82 28.31 10.17
N ALA A 478 16.41 29.53 9.82
CA ALA A 478 15.21 30.17 10.40
C ALA A 478 13.96 29.29 10.17
N CYS A 479 13.86 28.68 9.00
CA CYS A 479 12.75 27.79 8.70
C CYS A 479 12.77 26.47 9.49
N SER A 480 13.96 25.94 9.75
CA SER A 480 14.16 24.76 10.59
C SER A 480 13.83 25.04 12.05
N ALA A 481 14.16 26.23 12.54
CA ALA A 481 13.79 26.68 13.89
C ALA A 481 12.27 26.86 14.03
N LEU A 482 11.59 27.43 13.01
CA LEU A 482 10.13 27.54 12.99
C LEU A 482 9.44 26.16 13.02
N LYS A 483 9.95 25.19 12.26
CA LYS A 483 9.43 23.80 12.27
C LYS A 483 9.56 23.12 13.63
N LYS A 484 10.70 23.32 14.31
CA LYS A 484 10.89 22.82 15.68
C LYS A 484 9.90 23.44 16.67
N ASN A 485 9.45 24.66 16.40
CA ASN A 485 8.43 25.36 17.19
C ASN A 485 7.00 25.12 16.71
N GLY A 486 6.77 24.13 15.83
CA GLY A 486 5.43 23.71 15.41
C GLY A 486 4.82 24.51 14.25
N PHE A 487 5.59 25.37 13.58
CA PHE A 487 5.13 26.10 12.41
C PHE A 487 5.49 25.36 11.12
N ASN A 488 4.54 25.29 10.19
CA ASN A 488 4.87 24.95 8.80
C ASN A 488 5.71 26.08 8.21
N CYS A 489 6.70 25.70 7.41
CA CYS A 489 7.64 26.67 6.89
C CYS A 489 8.33 26.19 5.60
N PHE A 490 8.46 27.11 4.64
CA PHE A 490 9.16 26.90 3.38
C PHE A 490 10.00 28.13 3.00
N ALA A 491 11.30 27.94 2.78
CA ALA A 491 12.20 28.98 2.27
C ALA A 491 12.15 29.01 0.74
N THR A 492 12.00 30.20 0.15
CA THR A 492 11.88 30.39 -1.29
C THR A 492 12.59 31.66 -1.73
N ARG A 493 13.01 31.70 -2.99
CA ARG A 493 13.58 32.92 -3.58
C ARG A 493 12.42 33.87 -3.88
N SER A 494 12.53 35.15 -3.48
CA SER A 494 11.44 36.12 -3.64
C SER A 494 11.09 36.37 -5.09
#